data_AF-G5ADD2-F1
#
_entry.id   AF-G5ADD2-F1
#
_cell.length_a   1.000
_cell.length_b   1.000
_cell.length_c   1.000
_cell.angle_alpha   90.00
_cell.angle_beta   90.00
_cell.angle_gamma   90.00
#
_symmetry.space_group_name_H-M   'P 1'
#
loop_
_entity.id
_entity.type
_entity.pdbx_description
1 polymer ?
#
loop_
_entity_poly.entity_id
_entity_poly.type
_entity_poly.pdbx_seq_one_letter_code
_entity_poly.pdbx_strand_id
1 'polypeptide(L)'
;MGIWLQSLGSGKQWYKGNMEKTDCVTPANAIPVISTLTPTDYVECLRDALECQSGEVDRTITSMEGDCVRLELTMNIRFLSRIWAINFEFDLEPFAPDRMDSLVSKVRYQQDELSRMKQHETKLQCELAELRAQVAAPCILLQASHRDTMARLQWEPVGSDSFVLNGRHGDIRIREPGVYTIGVCVSGISKVTGKISLWKNGRNIHQRCWL
;
A
#
# COMPACT_ATOMS: atom_id res chain seq x y z
N MET A 1 -6.98 -2.04 -24.93
CA MET A 1 -6.70 -3.38 -25.53
C MET A 1 -5.47 -3.27 -26.41
N GLY A 2 -4.72 -4.36 -26.60
CA GLY A 2 -3.55 -4.38 -27.48
C GLY A 2 -3.48 -5.71 -28.25
N ILE A 3 -3.03 -5.67 -29.50
CA ILE A 3 -2.76 -6.85 -30.31
C ILE A 3 -1.26 -6.96 -30.48
N TRP A 4 -0.73 -8.17 -30.23
CA TRP A 4 0.68 -8.49 -30.40
C TRP A 4 0.81 -9.70 -31.31
N LEU A 5 1.67 -9.59 -32.32
CA LEU A 5 1.94 -10.65 -33.28
C LEU A 5 3.44 -10.96 -33.29
N GLN A 6 3.78 -12.24 -33.37
CA GLN A 6 5.15 -12.70 -33.52
C GLN A 6 5.24 -13.71 -34.67
N SER A 7 6.19 -13.48 -35.57
CA SER A 7 6.54 -14.44 -36.62
C SER A 7 7.35 -15.58 -36.03
N LEU A 8 6.85 -16.81 -36.15
CA LEU A 8 7.54 -18.02 -35.66
C LEU A 8 8.86 -18.30 -36.41
N GLY A 9 8.96 -17.90 -37.68
CA GLY A 9 10.14 -18.15 -38.51
C GLY A 9 11.22 -17.07 -38.39
N SER A 10 10.82 -15.80 -38.40
CA SER A 10 11.78 -14.67 -38.43
C SER A 10 12.05 -14.05 -37.06
N GLY A 11 11.21 -14.36 -36.05
CA GLY A 11 11.27 -13.71 -34.75
C GLY A 11 10.81 -12.24 -34.74
N LYS A 12 10.47 -11.66 -35.90
CA LYS A 12 9.91 -10.29 -35.98
C LYS A 12 8.61 -10.20 -35.18
N GLN A 13 8.44 -9.07 -34.52
CA GLN A 13 7.30 -8.78 -33.67
C GLN A 13 6.59 -7.52 -34.16
N TRP A 14 5.28 -7.46 -33.98
CA TRP A 14 4.45 -6.31 -34.29
C TRP A 14 3.47 -6.06 -33.16
N TYR A 15 3.17 -4.79 -32.92
CA TYR A 15 2.30 -4.39 -31.83
C TYR A 15 1.38 -3.24 -32.23
N LYS A 16 0.11 -3.35 -31.84
CA LYS A 16 -0.83 -2.23 -31.82
C LYS A 16 -1.40 -2.11 -30.41
N GLY A 17 -1.02 -1.04 -29.72
CA GLY A 17 -1.52 -0.70 -28.38
C GLY A 17 -2.53 0.44 -28.40
N ASN A 18 -3.05 0.80 -27.23
CA ASN A 18 -3.91 1.97 -27.02
C ASN A 18 -5.11 2.07 -27.98
N MET A 19 -5.65 0.94 -28.43
CA MET A 19 -6.80 0.94 -29.34
C MET A 19 -8.02 1.54 -28.65
N GLU A 20 -8.63 2.54 -29.29
CA GLU A 20 -9.87 3.15 -28.91
C GLU A 20 -11.07 2.36 -29.45
N LYS A 21 -12.26 2.70 -28.97
CA LYS A 21 -13.52 2.08 -29.43
C LYS A 21 -13.70 2.17 -30.94
N THR A 22 -13.35 3.30 -31.54
CA THR A 22 -13.47 3.54 -32.99
C THR A 22 -12.53 2.68 -33.81
N ASP A 23 -11.44 2.18 -33.21
CA ASP A 23 -10.53 1.25 -33.87
C ASP A 23 -11.12 -0.17 -33.92
N CYS A 24 -12.07 -0.48 -33.02
CA CYS A 24 -12.72 -1.78 -32.95
C CYS A 24 -14.07 -1.79 -33.67
N VAL A 25 -14.76 -0.65 -33.77
CA VAL A 25 -16.09 -0.54 -34.40
C VAL A 25 -16.02 0.43 -35.58
N THR A 26 -16.04 -0.13 -36.78
CA THR A 26 -16.10 0.57 -38.06
C THR A 26 -17.46 0.34 -38.72
N PRO A 27 -17.87 1.15 -39.71
CA PRO A 27 -19.07 0.88 -40.49
C PRO A 27 -19.08 -0.50 -41.17
N ALA A 28 -17.89 -1.09 -41.42
CA ALA A 28 -17.73 -2.39 -42.06
C ALA A 28 -17.99 -3.58 -41.11
N ASN A 29 -17.93 -3.36 -39.79
CA ASN A 29 -18.13 -4.41 -38.79
C ASN A 29 -19.30 -4.15 -37.83
N ALA A 30 -19.94 -2.97 -37.93
CA ALA A 30 -21.12 -2.64 -37.15
C ALA A 30 -22.30 -3.56 -37.53
N ILE A 31 -22.83 -4.29 -36.55
CA ILE A 31 -24.02 -5.14 -36.72
C ILE A 31 -25.28 -4.27 -36.53
N PRO A 32 -26.01 -3.89 -37.58
CA PRO A 32 -27.08 -2.88 -37.49
C PRO A 32 -28.35 -3.39 -36.78
N VAL A 33 -28.48 -4.72 -36.66
CA VAL A 33 -29.68 -5.39 -36.13
C VAL A 33 -29.71 -5.40 -34.59
N ILE A 34 -28.55 -5.23 -33.93
CA ILE A 34 -28.42 -5.31 -32.48
C ILE A 34 -27.99 -3.94 -31.95
N SER A 35 -28.96 -3.05 -31.75
CA SER A 35 -28.76 -1.71 -31.21
C SER A 35 -28.27 -1.69 -29.75
N THR A 36 -28.26 -2.86 -29.08
CA THR A 36 -27.80 -3.04 -27.70
C THR A 36 -26.33 -3.41 -27.59
N LEU A 37 -25.63 -3.71 -28.69
CA LEU A 37 -24.22 -4.06 -28.62
C LEU A 37 -23.40 -2.88 -28.11
N THR A 38 -22.76 -3.11 -26.98
CA THR A 38 -21.82 -2.20 -26.38
C THR A 38 -20.44 -2.36 -27.00
N PRO A 39 -19.55 -1.37 -26.84
CA PRO A 39 -18.16 -1.47 -27.30
C PRO A 39 -17.41 -2.65 -26.68
N THR A 40 -17.77 -2.99 -25.45
CA THR A 40 -17.20 -4.12 -24.71
C THR A 40 -17.53 -5.43 -25.40
N ASP A 41 -18.74 -5.59 -25.95
CA ASP A 41 -19.16 -6.80 -26.65
C ASP A 41 -18.34 -7.03 -27.93
N TYR A 42 -18.00 -5.96 -28.66
CA TYR A 42 -17.10 -6.04 -29.82
C TYR A 42 -15.67 -6.40 -29.42
N VAL A 43 -15.19 -5.89 -28.28
CA VAL A 43 -13.87 -6.21 -27.74
C VAL A 43 -13.78 -7.68 -27.30
N GLU A 44 -14.83 -8.21 -26.68
CA GLU A 44 -14.91 -9.63 -26.32
C GLU A 44 -15.01 -10.51 -27.56
N CYS A 45 -15.86 -10.14 -28.53
CA CYS A 45 -15.98 -10.84 -29.80
C CYS A 45 -14.64 -10.89 -30.57
N LEU A 46 -13.90 -9.77 -30.60
CA LEU A 46 -12.57 -9.72 -31.17
C LEU A 46 -11.58 -10.63 -30.42
N ARG A 47 -11.63 -10.65 -29.08
CA ARG A 47 -10.76 -11.52 -28.27
C ARG A 47 -11.03 -12.99 -28.58
N ASP A 48 -12.30 -13.39 -28.55
CA ASP A 48 -12.71 -14.75 -28.88
C ASP A 48 -12.26 -15.14 -30.29
N ALA A 49 -12.40 -14.21 -31.25
CA ALA A 49 -11.93 -14.41 -32.61
C ALA A 49 -10.41 -14.46 -32.76
N LEU A 50 -9.63 -13.84 -31.88
CA LEU A 50 -8.17 -13.98 -31.85
C LEU A 50 -7.73 -15.31 -31.23
N GLU A 51 -8.46 -15.81 -30.23
CA GLU A 51 -8.15 -17.04 -29.50
C GLU A 51 -8.70 -18.31 -30.16
N CYS A 52 -9.69 -18.19 -31.05
CA CYS A 52 -10.39 -19.32 -31.65
C CYS A 52 -9.48 -20.17 -32.57
N GLN A 53 -9.20 -21.42 -32.21
CA GLN A 53 -8.39 -22.30 -33.06
C GLN A 53 -9.20 -22.99 -34.19
N SER A 54 -10.51 -22.70 -34.29
CA SER A 54 -11.41 -23.23 -35.32
C SER A 54 -11.24 -22.50 -36.66
N GLY A 55 -11.59 -23.17 -37.77
CA GLY A 55 -11.65 -22.58 -39.11
C GLY A 55 -12.87 -21.67 -39.36
N GLU A 56 -13.55 -21.23 -38.30
CA GLU A 56 -14.73 -20.35 -38.37
C GLU A 56 -14.35 -18.86 -38.48
N VAL A 57 -13.07 -18.54 -38.20
CA VAL A 57 -12.50 -17.20 -38.31
C VAL A 57 -11.35 -17.24 -39.30
N ASP A 58 -11.48 -16.49 -40.39
CA ASP A 58 -10.43 -16.31 -41.37
C ASP A 58 -9.49 -15.21 -40.89
N ARG A 59 -8.18 -15.50 -40.90
CA ARG A 59 -7.14 -14.56 -40.46
C ARG A 59 -6.12 -14.41 -41.56
N THR A 60 -5.98 -13.19 -42.06
CA THR A 60 -4.99 -12.87 -43.09
C THR A 60 -4.03 -11.83 -42.54
N ILE A 61 -2.74 -12.08 -42.72
CA ILE A 61 -1.71 -11.10 -42.42
C ILE A 61 -1.13 -10.63 -43.75
N THR A 62 -1.26 -9.34 -44.03
CA THR A 62 -0.69 -8.72 -45.23
C THR A 62 0.48 -7.84 -44.83
N SER A 63 1.60 -7.98 -45.56
CA SER A 63 2.74 -7.09 -45.37
C SER A 63 2.42 -5.73 -45.99
N MET A 64 2.75 -4.67 -45.26
CA MET A 64 2.60 -3.29 -45.71
C MET A 64 3.96 -2.64 -45.91
N GLU A 65 3.96 -1.37 -46.33
CA GLU A 65 5.16 -0.55 -46.41
C GLU A 65 5.76 -0.32 -45.00
N GLY A 66 7.09 -0.18 -44.92
CA GLY A 66 7.78 0.15 -43.67
C GLY A 66 7.87 -1.00 -42.65
N ASP A 67 7.89 -2.26 -43.11
CA ASP A 67 7.90 -3.45 -42.24
C ASP A 67 6.65 -3.58 -41.34
N CYS A 68 5.61 -2.77 -41.56
CA CYS A 68 4.32 -2.88 -40.91
C CYS A 68 3.52 -4.08 -41.45
N VAL A 69 2.58 -4.57 -40.65
CA VAL A 69 1.66 -5.63 -41.08
C VAL A 69 0.22 -5.24 -40.78
N ARG A 70 -0.69 -5.61 -41.66
CA ARG A 70 -2.13 -5.52 -41.42
C ARG A 70 -2.68 -6.90 -41.08
N LEU A 71 -3.38 -6.96 -39.96
CA LEU A 71 -4.17 -8.11 -39.57
C LEU A 71 -5.61 -7.88 -40.02
N GLU A 72 -6.09 -8.75 -40.89
CA GLU A 72 -7.50 -8.81 -41.31
C GLU A 72 -8.13 -10.04 -40.66
N LEU A 73 -9.21 -9.82 -39.91
CA LEU A 73 -9.97 -10.87 -39.24
C LEU A 73 -11.39 -10.84 -39.78
N THR A 74 -11.80 -11.94 -40.42
CA THR A 74 -13.16 -12.11 -40.92
C THR A 74 -13.85 -13.20 -40.12
N MET A 75 -14.96 -12.85 -39.48
CA MET A 75 -15.77 -13.80 -38.72
C MET A 75 -17.18 -13.88 -39.29
N ASN A 76 -17.74 -15.08 -39.32
CA ASN A 76 -19.10 -15.30 -39.80
C ASN A 76 -20.03 -15.50 -38.60
N ILE A 77 -20.89 -14.52 -38.32
CA ILE A 77 -21.92 -14.65 -37.29
C ILE A 77 -23.22 -15.12 -37.94
N ARG A 78 -23.79 -16.21 -37.43
CA ARG A 78 -25.10 -16.71 -37.87
C ARG A 78 -26.21 -16.15 -36.97
N PHE A 79 -27.12 -15.37 -37.56
CA PHE A 79 -28.26 -14.80 -36.85
C PHE A 79 -29.53 -14.94 -37.68
N LEU A 80 -30.60 -15.47 -37.09
CA LEU A 80 -31.89 -15.72 -37.75
C LEU A 80 -31.74 -16.39 -39.13
N SER A 81 -30.91 -17.44 -39.20
CA SER A 81 -30.59 -18.20 -40.42
C SER A 81 -29.86 -17.42 -41.54
N ARG A 82 -29.43 -16.18 -41.30
CA ARG A 82 -28.51 -15.44 -42.17
C ARG A 82 -27.10 -15.50 -41.63
N ILE A 83 -26.12 -15.51 -42.52
CA ILE A 83 -24.71 -15.40 -42.18
C ILE A 83 -24.28 -13.96 -42.44
N TRP A 84 -23.64 -13.35 -41.45
CA TRP A 84 -23.07 -12.01 -41.51
C TRP A 84 -21.56 -12.11 -41.36
N ALA A 85 -20.83 -11.66 -42.37
CA ALA A 85 -19.38 -11.53 -42.31
C ALA A 85 -19.01 -10.20 -41.66
N ILE A 86 -18.20 -10.25 -40.62
CA ILE A 86 -17.71 -9.09 -39.89
C ILE A 86 -16.20 -9.04 -40.09
N ASN A 87 -15.72 -7.92 -40.61
CA ASN A 87 -14.31 -7.74 -40.97
C ASN A 87 -13.66 -6.71 -40.04
N PHE A 88 -12.61 -7.12 -39.33
CA PHE A 88 -11.78 -6.23 -38.55
C PHE A 88 -10.43 -6.06 -39.24
N GLU A 89 -9.93 -4.83 -39.29
CA GLU A 89 -8.65 -4.49 -39.88
C GLU A 89 -7.80 -3.75 -38.85
N PHE A 90 -6.59 -4.25 -38.59
CA PHE A 90 -5.66 -3.64 -37.65
C PHE A 90 -4.28 -3.48 -38.29
N ASP A 91 -3.82 -2.24 -38.39
CA ASP A 91 -2.44 -1.93 -38.77
C ASP A 91 -1.54 -2.02 -37.53
N LEU A 92 -0.55 -2.92 -37.56
CA LEU A 92 0.43 -3.12 -36.50
C LEU A 92 1.81 -2.60 -36.91
N GLU A 93 2.45 -1.91 -35.99
CA GLU A 93 3.79 -1.35 -36.19
C GLU A 93 4.86 -2.37 -35.80
N PRO A 94 6.02 -2.37 -36.48
CA PRO A 94 7.15 -3.22 -36.12
C PRO A 94 7.61 -2.91 -34.69
N PHE A 95 7.62 -3.94 -33.86
CA PHE A 95 8.10 -3.87 -32.50
C PHE A 95 9.59 -4.21 -32.47
N ALA A 96 10.43 -3.18 -32.34
CA ALA A 96 11.87 -3.37 -32.30
C ALA A 96 12.28 -4.18 -31.04
N PRO A 97 13.05 -5.26 -31.18
CA PRO A 97 13.45 -6.11 -30.05
C PRO A 97 14.23 -5.33 -28.98
N ASP A 98 15.02 -4.33 -29.37
CA ASP A 98 15.82 -3.47 -28.49
C ASP A 98 14.97 -2.69 -27.47
N ARG A 99 13.69 -2.44 -27.76
CA ARG A 99 12.79 -1.75 -26.83
C ARG A 99 12.49 -2.59 -25.59
N MET A 100 12.34 -3.90 -25.75
CA MET A 100 12.08 -4.81 -24.63
C MET A 100 13.31 -4.89 -23.72
N ASP A 101 14.50 -5.05 -24.29
CA ASP A 101 15.75 -5.08 -23.52
C ASP A 101 16.01 -3.76 -22.78
N SER A 102 15.70 -2.62 -23.43
CA SER A 102 15.75 -1.30 -22.78
C SER A 102 14.76 -1.20 -21.61
N LEU A 103 13.53 -1.66 -21.79
CA LEU A 103 12.51 -1.66 -20.73
C LEU A 103 12.90 -2.59 -19.58
N VAL A 104 13.35 -3.81 -19.87
CA VAL A 104 13.85 -4.77 -18.87
C VAL A 104 15.00 -4.16 -18.08
N SER A 105 15.92 -3.47 -18.75
CA SER A 105 17.04 -2.77 -18.10
C SER A 105 16.56 -1.63 -17.19
N LYS A 106 15.58 -0.83 -17.64
CA LYS A 106 14.98 0.24 -16.81
C LYS A 106 14.25 -0.31 -15.60
N VAL A 107 13.47 -1.38 -15.76
CA VAL A 107 12.76 -2.04 -14.65
C VAL A 107 13.76 -2.61 -13.65
N ARG A 108 14.84 -3.24 -14.11
CA ARG A 108 15.90 -3.75 -13.23
C ARG A 108 16.56 -2.61 -12.46
N TYR A 109 16.94 -1.53 -13.13
CA TYR A 109 17.51 -0.34 -12.48
C TYR A 109 16.57 0.24 -11.41
N GLN A 110 15.28 0.36 -11.71
CA GLN A 110 14.28 0.84 -10.74
C GLN A 110 14.15 -0.09 -9.52
N GLN A 111 14.19 -1.40 -9.74
CA GLN A 111 14.15 -2.39 -8.68
C GLN A 111 15.39 -2.32 -7.77
N ASP A 112 16.56 -2.08 -8.35
CA ASP A 112 17.81 -1.92 -7.61
C ASP A 112 17.79 -0.65 -6.75
N GLU A 113 17.35 0.48 -7.30
CA GLU A 113 17.23 1.74 -6.54
C GLU A 113 16.22 1.64 -5.39
N LEU A 114 15.08 0.97 -5.60
CA LEU A 114 14.12 0.69 -4.52
C LEU A 114 14.74 -0.15 -3.40
N SER A 115 15.58 -1.12 -3.76
CA SER A 115 16.24 -2.00 -2.79
C SER A 115 17.25 -1.23 -1.95
N ARG A 116 17.99 -0.31 -2.57
CA ARG A 116 18.90 0.62 -1.87
C ARG A 116 18.15 1.55 -0.92
N MET A 117 17.02 2.12 -1.36
CA MET A 117 16.18 2.98 -0.51
C MET A 117 15.68 2.23 0.73
N LYS A 118 15.19 1.00 0.57
CA LYS A 118 14.75 0.15 1.70
C LYS A 118 15.88 -0.14 2.68
N GLN A 119 17.09 -0.39 2.18
CA GLN A 119 18.26 -0.59 3.03
C GLN A 119 18.59 0.67 3.84
N HIS A 120 18.54 1.85 3.20
CA HIS A 120 18.74 3.13 3.89
C HIS A 120 17.67 3.40 4.94
N GLU A 121 16.40 3.12 4.62
CA GLU A 121 15.29 3.25 5.57
C GLU A 121 15.51 2.34 6.79
N THR A 122 15.88 1.08 6.56
CA THR A 122 16.17 0.13 7.65
C THR A 122 17.30 0.62 8.53
N LYS A 123 18.38 1.15 7.94
CA LYS A 123 19.51 1.71 8.69
C LYS A 123 19.08 2.90 9.56
N LEU A 124 18.31 3.83 9.00
CA LEU A 124 17.79 4.97 9.75
C LEU A 124 16.83 4.53 10.87
N GLN A 125 16.01 3.51 10.65
CA GLN A 125 15.15 2.95 11.69
C GLN A 125 15.95 2.35 12.85
N CYS A 126 17.06 1.65 12.57
CA CYS A 126 17.97 1.16 13.61
C CYS A 126 18.60 2.32 14.39
N GLU A 127 19.16 3.32 13.71
CA GLU A 127 19.75 4.50 14.36
C GLU A 127 18.73 5.25 15.23
N LEU A 128 17.49 5.39 14.75
CA LEU A 128 16.40 5.99 15.53
C LEU A 128 16.02 5.14 16.76
N ALA A 129 16.03 3.81 16.65
CA ALA A 129 15.76 2.94 17.78
C ALA A 129 16.85 3.05 18.86
N GLU A 130 18.12 3.13 18.45
CA GLU A 130 19.25 3.34 19.36
C GLU A 130 19.16 4.69 20.06
N LEU A 131 18.88 5.77 19.33
CA LEU A 131 18.68 7.09 19.92
C LEU A 131 17.49 7.13 20.88
N ARG A 132 16.38 6.46 20.54
CA ARG A 132 15.23 6.34 21.45
C ARG A 132 15.58 5.57 22.71
N ALA A 133 16.37 4.51 22.63
CA ALA A 133 16.83 3.77 23.79
C ALA A 133 17.74 4.63 24.69
N GLN A 134 18.59 5.49 24.10
CA GLN A 134 19.44 6.41 24.84
C GLN A 134 18.66 7.54 25.54
N VAL A 135 17.54 7.98 24.95
CA VAL A 135 16.73 9.11 25.46
C VAL A 135 15.52 8.65 26.27
N ALA A 136 15.24 7.34 26.34
CA ALA A 136 14.15 6.78 27.14
C ALA A 136 14.43 7.02 28.64
N ALA A 137 13.96 8.16 29.15
CA ALA A 137 14.01 8.46 30.56
C ALA A 137 13.14 7.44 31.32
N PRO A 138 13.63 6.83 32.41
CA PRO A 138 12.85 5.91 33.20
C PRO A 138 11.60 6.63 33.74
N CYS A 139 10.43 6.12 33.37
CA CYS A 139 9.14 6.61 33.85
C CYS A 139 8.44 5.53 34.67
N ILE A 140 7.69 5.96 35.68
CA ILE A 140 6.89 5.06 36.51
C ILE A 140 5.54 5.70 36.76
N LEU A 141 4.48 4.92 36.56
CA LEU A 141 3.12 5.29 36.96
C LEU A 141 2.80 4.58 38.25
N LEU A 142 2.43 5.35 39.28
CA LEU A 142 2.13 4.82 40.60
C LEU A 142 0.66 5.08 40.93
N GLN A 143 -0.01 4.04 41.39
CA GLN A 143 -1.37 4.12 41.89
C GLN A 143 -1.35 3.89 43.41
N ALA A 144 -2.06 4.75 44.14
CA ALA A 144 -2.28 4.57 45.57
C ALA A 144 -3.75 4.22 45.81
N SER A 145 -3.99 3.08 46.45
CA SER A 145 -5.35 2.59 46.76
C SER A 145 -5.75 2.87 48.21
N HIS A 146 -4.79 3.18 49.08
CA HIS A 146 -5.01 3.31 50.52
C HIS A 146 -4.07 4.35 51.16
N ARG A 147 -4.47 4.86 52.33
CA ARG A 147 -3.67 5.76 53.17
C ARG A 147 -3.38 5.09 54.51
N ASP A 148 -2.18 5.30 55.05
CA ASP A 148 -1.82 4.79 56.37
C ASP A 148 -2.38 5.67 57.51
N THR A 149 -2.13 5.25 58.76
CA THR A 149 -2.55 5.97 59.97
C THR A 149 -1.89 7.35 60.14
N MET A 150 -0.81 7.60 59.40
CA MET A 150 -0.10 8.89 59.32
C MET A 150 -0.53 9.71 58.09
N ALA A 151 -1.62 9.32 57.41
CA ALA A 151 -2.14 9.93 56.19
C ALA A 151 -1.18 9.92 54.99
N ARG A 152 -0.22 8.98 54.94
CA ARG A 152 0.65 8.76 53.79
C ARG A 152 -0.01 7.82 52.79
N LEU A 153 0.10 8.15 51.50
CA LEU A 153 -0.39 7.30 50.41
C LEU A 153 0.45 6.03 50.31
N GLN A 154 -0.21 4.88 50.22
CA GLN A 154 0.46 3.58 50.03
C GLN A 154 0.35 3.18 48.56
N TRP A 155 1.51 3.15 47.91
CA TRP A 155 1.64 2.81 46.49
C TRP A 155 1.54 1.32 46.28
N GLU A 156 0.84 0.92 45.22
CA GLU A 156 0.87 -0.45 44.74
C GLU A 156 2.30 -0.84 44.32
N PRO A 157 2.73 -2.09 44.56
CA PRO A 157 4.05 -2.54 44.14
C PRO A 157 4.14 -2.51 42.61
N VAL A 158 5.15 -1.80 42.10
CA VAL A 158 5.48 -1.78 40.66
C VAL A 158 6.93 -2.23 40.52
N GLY A 159 7.16 -3.22 39.66
CA GLY A 159 8.51 -3.66 39.32
C GLY A 159 9.21 -2.60 38.47
N SER A 160 10.28 -2.01 39.00
CA SER A 160 11.12 -1.08 38.26
C SER A 160 12.56 -1.16 38.74
N ASP A 161 13.50 -1.11 37.81
CA ASP A 161 14.94 -1.15 38.12
C ASP A 161 15.45 0.22 38.61
N SER A 162 14.84 1.31 38.15
CA SER A 162 15.23 2.69 38.47
C SER A 162 14.50 3.26 39.71
N PHE A 163 13.41 2.63 40.16
CA PHE A 163 12.61 3.08 41.32
C PHE A 163 12.40 1.95 42.33
N VAL A 164 12.61 2.23 43.62
CA VAL A 164 12.30 1.30 44.71
C VAL A 164 11.09 1.80 45.50
N LEU A 165 10.06 0.95 45.56
CA LEU A 165 8.84 1.15 46.32
C LEU A 165 8.81 0.10 47.44
N ASN A 166 8.92 0.53 48.69
CA ASN A 166 8.89 -0.42 49.81
C ASN A 166 7.47 -0.81 50.26
N GLY A 167 6.43 -0.34 49.56
CA GLY A 167 5.00 -0.66 49.76
C GLY A 167 4.39 -0.25 51.11
N ARG A 168 5.21 -0.12 52.17
CA ARG A 168 4.76 0.03 53.56
C ARG A 168 4.77 1.46 54.09
N HIS A 169 5.57 2.35 53.52
CA HIS A 169 5.83 3.68 54.11
C HIS A 169 5.47 4.86 53.21
N GLY A 170 4.94 4.61 51.99
CA GLY A 170 4.57 5.66 51.04
C GLY A 170 5.75 6.39 50.38
N ASP A 171 6.97 5.95 50.66
CA ASP A 171 8.20 6.56 50.12
C ASP A 171 8.57 5.95 48.76
N ILE A 172 8.98 6.82 47.84
CA ILE A 172 9.54 6.46 46.53
C ILE A 172 11.04 6.75 46.58
N ARG A 173 11.89 5.75 46.34
CA ARG A 173 13.34 5.95 46.21
C ARG A 173 13.74 5.88 44.76
N ILE A 174 14.36 6.95 44.29
CA ILE A 174 14.92 7.05 42.94
C ILE A 174 16.37 6.57 43.02
N ARG A 175 16.76 5.61 42.17
CA ARG A 175 18.12 5.04 42.17
C ARG A 175 19.09 5.80 41.28
N GLU A 176 18.57 6.51 40.28
CA GLU A 176 19.37 7.25 39.32
C GLU A 176 19.32 8.76 39.63
N PRO A 177 20.46 9.47 39.55
CA PRO A 177 20.44 10.92 39.62
C PRO A 177 19.86 11.50 38.33
N GLY A 178 18.98 12.48 38.43
CA GLY A 178 18.37 13.08 37.24
C GLY A 178 17.34 14.16 37.55
N VAL A 179 16.81 14.75 36.48
CA VAL A 179 15.66 15.66 36.53
C VAL A 179 14.40 14.83 36.35
N TYR A 180 13.48 14.93 37.29
CA TYR A 180 12.23 14.17 37.30
C TYR A 180 11.03 15.11 37.23
N THR A 181 10.11 14.81 36.34
CA THR A 181 8.79 15.42 36.31
C THR A 181 7.83 14.55 37.11
N ILE A 182 7.17 15.13 38.11
CA ILE A 182 6.21 14.43 38.96
C ILE A 182 4.82 15.00 38.66
N GLY A 183 3.96 14.16 38.08
CA GLY A 183 2.53 14.44 37.91
C GLY A 183 1.73 13.71 38.98
N VAL A 184 0.83 14.42 39.67
CA VAL A 184 -0.06 13.81 40.67
C VAL A 184 -1.50 14.12 40.30
N CYS A 185 -2.30 13.07 40.08
CA CYS A 185 -3.73 13.17 39.95
C CYS A 185 -4.38 12.62 41.23
N VAL A 186 -5.31 13.37 41.81
CA VAL A 186 -6.04 12.95 43.02
C VAL A 186 -7.52 12.91 42.68
N SER A 187 -8.08 11.70 42.65
CA SER A 187 -9.50 11.47 42.41
C SER A 187 -10.16 11.00 43.70
N GLY A 188 -11.12 11.78 44.22
CA GLY A 188 -11.82 11.49 45.48
C GLY A 188 -11.86 12.71 46.38
N ILE A 189 -12.84 13.59 46.16
CA ILE A 189 -13.04 14.79 46.96
C ILE A 189 -14.00 14.42 48.09
N SER A 190 -13.50 14.37 49.33
CA SER A 190 -14.36 14.47 50.52
C SER A 190 -14.97 15.87 50.54
N LYS A 191 -16.24 16.03 50.98
CA LYS A 191 -16.94 17.33 51.15
C LYS A 191 -16.32 18.23 52.25
N VAL A 192 -15.08 17.98 52.63
CA VAL A 192 -14.37 18.62 53.74
C VAL A 192 -13.04 19.13 53.20
N THR A 193 -12.62 20.28 53.73
CA THR A 193 -11.33 20.91 53.48
C THR A 193 -10.19 19.90 53.57
N GLY A 194 -9.33 19.90 52.54
CA GLY A 194 -8.25 18.92 52.40
C GLY A 194 -6.94 19.55 51.93
N LYS A 195 -5.84 18.85 52.20
CA LYS A 195 -4.49 19.27 51.84
C LYS A 195 -3.68 18.07 51.37
N ILE A 196 -3.02 18.22 50.23
CA ILE A 196 -2.01 17.28 49.73
C ILE A 196 -0.64 17.96 49.72
N SER A 197 0.39 17.20 50.07
CA SER A 197 1.76 17.69 50.13
C SER A 197 2.74 16.67 49.55
N LEU A 198 3.69 17.15 48.77
CA LEU A 198 4.82 16.38 48.26
C LEU A 198 6.06 16.68 49.10
N TRP A 199 6.70 15.62 49.59
CA TRP A 199 7.89 15.71 50.44
C TRP A 199 9.09 15.06 49.77
N LYS A 200 10.25 15.69 49.87
CA LYS A 200 11.56 15.18 49.42
C LYS A 200 12.54 15.24 50.57
N ASN A 201 13.03 14.09 51.02
CA ASN A 201 14.04 13.95 52.08
C ASN A 201 13.72 14.80 53.34
N GLY A 202 12.48 14.72 53.81
CA GLY A 202 12.01 15.46 55.00
C GLY A 202 11.66 16.93 54.76
N ARG A 203 11.79 17.46 53.54
CA ARG A 203 11.38 18.82 53.19
C ARG A 203 10.10 18.81 52.35
N ASN A 204 9.14 19.65 52.70
CA ASN A 204 7.98 19.90 51.86
C ASN A 204 8.41 20.70 50.63
N ILE A 205 8.19 20.16 49.43
CA ILE A 205 8.58 20.81 48.16
C ILE A 205 7.36 21.31 47.37
N HIS A 206 6.17 20.80 47.66
CA HIS A 206 4.93 21.29 47.07
C HIS A 206 3.74 20.99 47.97
N GLN A 207 2.74 21.86 47.96
CA GLN A 207 1.52 21.69 48.72
C GLN A 207 0.34 22.33 48.00
N ARG A 208 -0.79 21.64 48.00
CA ARG A 208 -2.05 22.14 47.45
C ARG A 208 -3.18 21.89 48.43
N CYS A 209 -3.99 22.91 48.67
CA CYS A 209 -5.18 22.83 49.52
C CYS A 209 -6.43 23.05 48.66
N TRP A 210 -7.56 22.50 49.10
CA TRP A 210 -8.86 22.77 48.52
C TRP A 210 -9.91 23.00 49.61
N LEU A 211 -10.94 23.76 49.24
CA LEU A 211 -12.09 24.09 50.07
C LEU A 211 -13.24 23.12 49.80
#